data_AF-A0A255H519-F1
#
_entry.id   AF-A0A255H519-F1
#
_cell.length_a   1.000
_cell.length_b   1.000
_cell.length_c   1.000
_cell.angle_alpha   90.00
_cell.angle_beta   90.00
_cell.angle_gamma   90.00
#
_symmetry.space_group_name_H-M   'P 1'
#
loop_
_entity.id
_entity.type
_entity.pdbx_description
1 polymer ?
#
loop_
_entity_poly.entity_id
_entity_poly.type
_entity_poly.pdbx_seq_one_letter_code
_entity_poly.pdbx_strand_id
1 'polypeptide(L)'
;MTIPYLCPGAQFSYQGNPVTVVGTVWYSEDGDSWAEHKVGGLPQPLWFTVEDDEVTRWTPRPDLVGLEPGARKLNVDDGTFSLDESGTASYTAQGETDTGPSGTVRYHDYTAAGGAMLSFESFDRRPWEVSTGRRVRPEDFGTLQ
;
A
#
# COMPACT_ATOMS: atom_id res chain seq x y z
N MET A 1 -16.60 -8.77 9.27
CA MET A 1 -16.58 -8.62 7.81
C MET A 1 -15.22 -9.14 7.39
N THR A 2 -15.14 -10.37 6.90
CA THR A 2 -13.86 -10.95 6.49
C THR A 2 -13.48 -10.28 5.16
N ILE A 3 -12.21 -9.93 4.97
CA ILE A 3 -11.65 -9.20 3.81
C ILE A 3 -11.24 -10.12 2.61
N PRO A 4 -11.64 -11.42 2.45
CA PRO A 4 -10.87 -12.35 1.62
C PRO A 4 -11.17 -12.31 0.10
N TYR A 5 -11.69 -11.21 -0.46
CA TYR A 5 -11.97 -11.16 -1.92
C TYR A 5 -11.64 -9.83 -2.59
N LEU A 6 -10.52 -9.19 -2.23
CA LEU A 6 -9.97 -8.08 -3.04
C LEU A 6 -9.08 -8.65 -4.17
N CYS A 7 -9.65 -9.41 -5.09
CA CYS A 7 -8.98 -9.73 -6.35
C CYS A 7 -9.33 -8.68 -7.42
N PRO A 8 -8.57 -8.55 -8.53
CA PRO A 8 -8.95 -7.66 -9.62
C PRO A 8 -10.38 -7.94 -10.09
N GLY A 9 -11.19 -6.87 -10.18
CA GLY A 9 -12.63 -6.92 -10.48
C GLY A 9 -13.54 -6.91 -9.24
N ALA A 10 -13.01 -7.10 -8.03
CA ALA A 10 -13.78 -6.93 -6.81
C ALA A 10 -14.25 -5.48 -6.65
N GLN A 11 -15.49 -5.30 -6.19
CA GLN A 11 -16.08 -3.99 -6.03
C GLN A 11 -16.61 -3.81 -4.60
N PHE A 12 -16.45 -2.60 -4.07
CA PHE A 12 -16.89 -2.24 -2.73
C PHE A 12 -17.10 -0.73 -2.62
N SER A 13 -17.67 -0.27 -1.51
CA SER A 13 -17.73 1.16 -1.18
C SER A 13 -16.62 1.51 -0.20
N TYR A 14 -15.87 2.57 -0.49
CA TYR A 14 -14.90 3.18 0.42
C TYR A 14 -15.30 4.64 0.69
N GLN A 15 -15.59 4.96 1.95
CA GLN A 15 -16.04 6.28 2.39
C GLN A 15 -17.22 6.82 1.55
N GLY A 16 -18.15 5.92 1.22
CA GLY A 16 -19.35 6.22 0.43
C GLY A 16 -19.15 6.27 -1.08
N ASN A 17 -17.93 6.05 -1.59
CA ASN A 17 -17.64 6.06 -3.02
C ASN A 17 -17.49 4.62 -3.55
N PRO A 18 -18.12 4.28 -4.68
CA PRO A 18 -17.90 2.99 -5.32
C PRO A 18 -16.46 2.92 -5.84
N VAL A 19 -15.77 1.83 -5.52
CA VAL A 19 -14.42 1.55 -5.99
C VAL A 19 -14.32 0.12 -6.50
N THR A 20 -13.39 -0.09 -7.42
CA THR A 20 -13.10 -1.40 -8.01
C THR A 20 -11.61 -1.68 -7.86
N VAL A 21 -11.26 -2.89 -7.42
CA VAL A 21 -9.87 -3.36 -7.47
C VAL A 21 -9.47 -3.54 -8.94
N VAL A 22 -8.52 -2.74 -9.40
CA VAL A 22 -8.02 -2.77 -10.79
C VAL A 22 -6.71 -3.55 -10.92
N GLY A 23 -5.98 -3.71 -9.82
CA GLY A 23 -4.75 -4.48 -9.77
C GLY A 23 -4.47 -5.01 -8.38
N THR A 24 -3.78 -6.14 -8.32
CA THR A 24 -3.31 -6.75 -7.07
C THR A 24 -1.86 -7.18 -7.20
N VAL A 25 -1.06 -6.90 -6.17
CA VAL A 25 0.27 -7.44 -5.96
C VAL A 25 0.23 -8.37 -4.75
N TRP A 26 0.76 -9.57 -4.87
CA TRP A 26 0.94 -10.52 -3.78
C TRP A 26 2.42 -10.65 -3.47
N TYR A 27 2.76 -10.55 -2.19
CA TYR A 27 4.12 -10.54 -1.69
C TYR A 27 4.39 -11.77 -0.83
N SER A 28 5.65 -12.18 -0.80
CA SER A 28 6.13 -13.20 0.14
C SER A 28 7.58 -12.93 0.56
N GLU A 29 7.82 -13.00 1.87
CA GLU A 29 9.12 -12.84 2.50
C GLU A 29 9.20 -13.79 3.70
N ASP A 30 10.23 -14.62 3.77
CA ASP A 30 10.54 -15.48 4.93
C ASP A 30 9.40 -16.31 5.56
N GLY A 31 8.35 -16.61 4.77
CA GLY A 31 7.18 -17.39 5.19
C GLY A 31 5.93 -16.54 5.44
N ASP A 32 6.09 -15.23 5.52
CA ASP A 32 5.02 -14.25 5.60
C ASP A 32 4.50 -13.88 4.21
N SER A 33 3.25 -13.43 4.16
CA SER A 33 2.59 -13.02 2.92
C SER A 33 1.53 -11.95 3.17
N TRP A 34 1.50 -10.95 2.30
CA TRP A 34 0.48 -9.93 2.28
C TRP A 34 0.08 -9.64 0.82
N ALA A 35 -1.01 -8.89 0.65
CA ALA A 35 -1.45 -8.43 -0.66
C ALA A 35 -1.73 -6.94 -0.64
N GLU A 36 -1.46 -6.29 -1.78
CA GLU A 36 -1.82 -4.90 -2.02
C GLU A 36 -2.75 -4.77 -3.20
N HIS A 37 -3.80 -3.97 -3.01
CA HIS A 37 -4.87 -3.80 -3.97
C HIS A 37 -4.94 -2.36 -4.44
N LYS A 38 -4.66 -2.12 -5.71
CA LYS A 38 -4.91 -0.82 -6.34
C LYS A 38 -6.39 -0.71 -6.66
N VAL A 39 -7.00 0.38 -6.23
CA VAL A 39 -8.39 0.69 -6.57
C VAL A 39 -8.52 1.82 -7.57
N GLY A 40 -9.44 1.64 -8.52
CA GLY A 40 -9.95 2.66 -9.42
C GLY A 40 -11.32 3.17 -9.00
N GLY A 41 -11.82 4.20 -9.69
CA GLY A 41 -13.12 4.83 -9.42
C GLY A 41 -13.05 6.14 -8.63
N LEU A 42 -11.86 6.48 -8.12
CA LEU A 42 -11.57 7.76 -7.46
C LEU A 42 -10.73 8.67 -8.37
N PRO A 43 -10.70 10.00 -8.13
CA PRO A 43 -9.86 10.92 -8.92
C PRO A 43 -8.37 10.61 -8.88
N GLN A 44 -7.89 9.97 -7.81
CA GLN A 44 -6.53 9.47 -7.67
C GLN A 44 -6.56 8.01 -7.20
N PRO A 45 -5.66 7.15 -7.69
CA PRO A 45 -5.59 5.77 -7.25
C PRO A 45 -5.20 5.70 -5.77
N LEU A 46 -5.82 4.76 -5.06
CA LEU A 46 -5.43 4.38 -3.71
C LEU A 46 -4.97 2.93 -3.73
N TRP A 47 -4.12 2.58 -2.78
CA TRP A 47 -3.69 1.22 -2.54
C TRP A 47 -4.18 0.76 -1.16
N PHE A 48 -4.48 -0.52 -1.04
CA PHE A 48 -4.88 -1.16 0.22
C PHE A 48 -4.02 -2.38 0.47
N THR A 49 -3.18 -2.33 1.50
CA THR A 49 -2.49 -3.52 2.01
C THR A 49 -3.44 -4.26 2.93
N VAL A 50 -3.55 -5.58 2.72
CA VAL A 50 -4.29 -6.50 3.58
C VAL A 50 -3.31 -7.52 4.13
N GLU A 51 -3.26 -7.56 5.45
CA GLU A 51 -2.44 -8.48 6.22
C GLU A 51 -3.33 -9.00 7.36
N ASP A 52 -3.58 -10.32 7.38
CA ASP A 52 -4.53 -10.96 8.29
C ASP A 52 -5.90 -10.26 8.40
N ASP A 53 -6.17 -9.57 9.51
CA ASP A 53 -7.40 -8.80 9.77
C ASP A 53 -7.19 -7.27 9.70
N GLU A 54 -5.99 -6.85 9.31
CA GLU A 54 -5.56 -5.47 9.25
C GLU A 54 -5.61 -4.94 7.82
N VAL A 55 -6.07 -3.69 7.67
CA VAL A 55 -6.09 -3.00 6.38
C VAL A 55 -5.46 -1.62 6.51
N THR A 56 -4.49 -1.34 5.66
CA THR A 56 -3.85 -0.03 5.56
C THR A 56 -4.12 0.57 4.19
N ARG A 57 -4.59 1.82 4.16
CA ARG A 57 -4.80 2.58 2.93
C ARG A 57 -3.60 3.47 2.67
N TRP A 58 -3.00 3.30 1.51
CA TRP A 58 -1.88 4.08 1.02
C TRP A 58 -2.30 5.07 -0.06
N THR A 59 -1.75 6.27 0.04
CA THR A 59 -1.88 7.34 -0.95
C THR A 59 -0.49 7.63 -1.52
N PRO A 60 -0.28 7.43 -2.83
CA PRO A 60 0.98 7.74 -3.48
C PRO A 60 1.39 9.21 -3.30
N ARG A 61 2.68 9.45 -3.13
CA ARG A 61 3.32 10.77 -2.97
C ARG A 61 4.36 11.02 -4.07
N PRO A 62 3.92 11.18 -5.34
CA PRO A 62 4.85 11.46 -6.45
C PRO A 62 5.59 12.80 -6.29
N ASP A 63 5.10 13.69 -5.44
CA ASP A 63 5.77 14.94 -5.06
C ASP A 63 7.04 14.73 -4.22
N LEU A 64 7.22 13.53 -3.64
CA LEU A 64 8.40 13.17 -2.84
C LEU A 64 9.44 12.37 -3.64
N VAL A 65 9.38 12.41 -4.98
CA VAL A 65 10.34 11.72 -5.85
C VAL A 65 11.79 12.12 -5.50
N GLY A 66 12.65 11.12 -5.36
CA GLY A 66 14.06 11.31 -4.99
C GLY A 66 14.33 11.40 -3.48
N LEU A 67 13.30 11.31 -2.64
CA LEU A 67 13.48 11.04 -1.21
C LEU A 67 13.97 9.60 -1.03
N GLU A 68 15.05 9.42 -0.26
CA GLU A 68 15.66 8.12 0.00
C GLU A 68 15.31 7.59 1.40
N PRO A 69 15.01 6.28 1.55
CA PRO A 69 14.83 5.65 2.85
C PRO A 69 16.15 5.27 3.52
N GLY A 70 16.08 4.57 4.66
CA GLY A 70 17.20 3.97 5.37
C GLY A 70 17.70 4.78 6.58
N ALA A 71 17.39 6.08 6.67
CA ALA A 71 17.61 6.83 7.91
C ALA A 71 16.66 6.34 9.00
N ARG A 72 17.12 6.33 10.27
CA ARG A 72 16.26 5.95 11.42
C ARG A 72 15.07 6.88 11.61
N LYS A 73 15.21 8.15 11.18
CA LYS A 73 14.15 9.15 11.21
C LYS A 73 14.14 9.95 9.91
N LEU A 74 12.95 10.24 9.41
CA LEU A 74 12.71 11.10 8.25
C LEU A 74 11.72 12.20 8.66
N ASN A 75 11.91 13.40 8.11
CA ASN A 75 10.92 14.47 8.22
C ASN A 75 10.22 14.61 6.87
N VAL A 76 8.91 14.43 6.85
CA VAL A 76 8.07 14.56 5.67
C VAL A 76 6.87 15.41 6.05
N ASP A 77 6.62 16.46 5.26
CA ASP A 77 5.69 17.53 5.62
C ASP A 77 6.00 18.06 7.04
N ASP A 78 4.99 18.10 7.93
CA ASP A 78 5.14 18.49 9.33
C ASP A 78 5.38 17.29 10.29
N GLY A 79 5.56 16.08 9.74
CA GLY A 79 5.70 14.84 10.50
C GLY A 79 7.14 14.35 10.64
N THR A 80 7.47 13.80 11.82
CA THR A 80 8.71 13.02 12.03
C THR A 80 8.37 11.53 12.08
N PHE A 81 8.83 10.81 11.08
CA PHE A 81 8.65 9.37 10.87
C PHE A 81 9.86 8.61 11.40
N SER A 82 9.65 7.51 12.11
CA SER A 82 10.71 6.60 12.58
C SER A 82 10.63 5.29 11.81
N LEU A 83 11.77 4.76 11.40
CA LEU A 83 11.84 3.48 10.70
C LEU A 83 11.26 2.39 11.60
N ASP A 84 10.30 1.65 11.07
CA ASP A 84 9.59 0.57 11.75
C ASP A 84 10.08 -0.78 11.21
N GLU A 85 10.05 -0.93 9.87
CA GLU A 85 10.44 -2.15 9.19
C GLU A 85 11.15 -1.88 7.87
N SER A 86 11.96 -2.83 7.42
CA SER A 86 12.52 -2.81 6.06
C SER A 86 12.93 -4.21 5.66
N GLY A 87 12.67 -4.57 4.41
CA GLY A 87 12.91 -5.92 3.92
C GLY A 87 13.03 -6.03 2.41
N THR A 88 13.00 -7.27 1.94
CA THR A 88 12.97 -7.60 0.51
C THR A 88 12.06 -8.80 0.28
N ALA A 89 10.96 -8.57 -0.41
CA ALA A 89 9.98 -9.60 -0.74
C ALA A 89 10.04 -10.00 -2.21
N SER A 90 9.67 -11.25 -2.51
CA SER A 90 9.29 -11.64 -3.86
C SER A 90 7.84 -11.23 -4.10
N TYR A 91 7.48 -10.86 -5.33
CA TYR A 91 6.11 -10.50 -5.68
C TYR A 91 5.61 -11.18 -6.95
N THR A 92 4.29 -11.33 -7.04
CA THR A 92 3.54 -11.57 -8.28
C THR A 92 2.44 -10.53 -8.40
N ALA A 93 2.05 -10.18 -9.62
CA ALA A 93 1.06 -9.12 -9.84
C ALA A 93 0.10 -9.45 -10.98
N GLN A 94 -1.13 -8.94 -10.85
CA GLN A 94 -2.17 -9.06 -11.85
C GLN A 94 -2.96 -7.75 -11.96
N GLY A 95 -3.36 -7.38 -13.18
CA GLY A 95 -4.15 -6.19 -13.44
C GLY A 95 -3.29 -4.94 -13.57
N GLU A 96 -3.85 -3.79 -13.22
CA GLU A 96 -3.22 -2.47 -13.34
C GLU A 96 -2.40 -2.15 -12.09
N THR A 97 -1.20 -2.73 -11.95
CA THR A 97 -0.33 -2.51 -10.76
C THR A 97 0.86 -1.59 -11.02
N ASP A 98 1.12 -1.22 -12.27
CA ASP A 98 2.34 -0.48 -12.70
C ASP A 98 3.68 -1.24 -12.44
N THR A 99 3.61 -2.47 -11.92
CA THR A 99 4.74 -3.38 -11.71
C THR A 99 4.96 -4.33 -12.91
N GLY A 100 6.01 -5.17 -12.85
CA GLY A 100 6.07 -6.36 -13.71
C GLY A 100 5.05 -7.43 -13.25
N PRO A 101 4.90 -8.55 -13.97
CA PRO A 101 4.01 -9.65 -13.54
C PRO A 101 4.57 -10.44 -12.35
N SER A 102 5.88 -10.37 -12.11
CA SER A 102 6.55 -10.90 -10.93
C SER A 102 7.96 -10.31 -10.82
N GLY A 103 8.55 -10.39 -9.63
CA GLY A 103 9.88 -9.86 -9.38
C GLY A 103 10.22 -9.78 -7.89
N THR A 104 11.01 -8.76 -7.53
CA THR A 104 11.37 -8.47 -6.14
C THR A 104 11.06 -7.02 -5.79
N VAL A 105 10.59 -6.77 -4.58
CA VAL A 105 10.43 -5.42 -4.02
C VAL A 105 11.37 -5.27 -2.83
N ARG A 106 12.00 -4.11 -2.70
CA ARG A 106 12.61 -3.68 -1.44
C ARG A 106 11.70 -2.65 -0.82
N TYR A 107 11.51 -2.70 0.49
CA TYR A 107 10.66 -1.74 1.17
C TYR A 107 11.28 -1.18 2.44
N HIS A 108 10.83 0.01 2.82
CA HIS A 108 11.07 0.60 4.13
C HIS A 108 9.79 1.26 4.62
N ASP A 109 9.28 0.78 5.74
CA ASP A 109 8.08 1.29 6.38
C ASP A 109 8.43 2.06 7.64
N TYR A 110 7.76 3.20 7.77
CA TYR A 110 7.95 4.14 8.85
C TYR A 110 6.61 4.48 9.49
N THR A 111 6.67 4.74 10.80
CA THR A 111 5.51 5.21 11.57
C THR A 111 5.80 6.55 12.25
N ALA A 112 4.74 7.33 12.47
CA ALA A 112 4.78 8.61 13.16
C ALA A 112 3.65 8.71 14.20
N ALA A 113 3.67 9.79 14.98
CA ALA A 113 2.64 10.08 15.97
C ALA A 113 1.24 10.10 15.34
N GLY A 114 0.25 9.60 16.08
CA GLY A 114 -1.14 9.52 15.60
C GLY A 114 -1.42 8.40 14.59
N GLY A 115 -0.45 7.49 14.35
CA GLY A 115 -0.62 6.35 13.46
C GLY A 115 -0.46 6.69 11.97
N ALA A 116 0.14 7.83 11.67
CA ALA A 116 0.55 8.14 10.29
C ALA A 116 1.69 7.21 9.87
N MET A 117 1.63 6.73 8.63
CA MET A 117 2.61 5.82 8.07
C MET A 117 3.23 6.43 6.81
N LEU A 118 4.47 6.03 6.52
CA LEU A 118 5.21 6.39 5.31
C LEU A 118 5.91 5.13 4.82
N SER A 119 5.66 4.74 3.58
CA SER A 119 6.26 3.57 2.96
C SER A 119 7.07 3.99 1.74
N PHE A 120 8.19 3.29 1.55
CA PHE A 120 9.02 3.36 0.36
C PHE A 120 9.10 1.98 -0.27
N GLU A 121 8.85 1.87 -1.57
CA GLU A 121 8.95 0.62 -2.31
C GLU A 121 9.81 0.77 -3.57
N SER A 122 10.69 -0.20 -3.82
CA SER A 122 11.54 -0.24 -5.01
C SER A 122 11.39 -1.61 -5.68
N PHE A 123 10.48 -1.67 -6.65
CA PHE A 123 10.25 -2.85 -7.48
C PHE A 123 11.38 -3.03 -8.48
N ASP A 124 12.00 -4.21 -8.51
CA ASP A 124 13.01 -4.61 -9.50
C ASP A 124 14.15 -3.58 -9.67
N ARG A 125 14.54 -2.95 -8.56
CA ARG A 125 15.56 -1.89 -8.50
C ARG A 125 15.20 -0.60 -9.27
N ARG A 126 13.92 -0.39 -9.57
CA ARG A 126 13.39 0.91 -10.02
C ARG A 126 13.55 1.97 -8.91
N PRO A 127 13.45 3.27 -9.25
CA PRO A 127 13.41 4.34 -8.25
C PRO A 127 12.37 4.07 -7.16
N TRP A 128 12.62 4.62 -5.96
CA TRP A 128 11.68 4.50 -4.86
C TRP A 128 10.35 5.19 -5.18
N GLU A 129 9.27 4.45 -4.96
CA GLU A 129 7.91 4.95 -4.89
C GLU A 129 7.59 5.23 -3.43
N VAL A 130 6.98 6.39 -3.16
CA VAL A 130 6.72 6.85 -1.79
C VAL A 130 5.22 6.95 -1.59
N SER A 131 4.72 6.45 -0.47
CA SER A 131 3.30 6.49 -0.11
C SER A 131 3.09 6.89 1.34
N THR A 132 2.04 7.65 1.62
CA THR A 132 1.57 7.88 3.00
C THR A 132 0.39 7.00 3.33
N GLY A 133 0.43 6.40 4.51
CA GLY A 133 -0.54 5.38 4.94
C GLY A 133 -1.36 5.83 6.14
N ARG A 134 -2.56 5.26 6.24
CA ARG A 134 -3.31 5.21 7.49
C ARG A 134 -4.06 3.89 7.58
N ARG A 135 -4.31 3.46 8.81
CA ARG A 135 -5.15 2.31 9.08
C ARG A 135 -6.60 2.58 8.68
N VAL A 136 -7.23 1.59 8.07
CA VAL A 136 -8.64 1.64 7.68
C VAL A 136 -9.48 1.01 8.78
N ARG A 137 -10.62 1.64 9.08
CA ARG A 137 -11.55 1.11 10.07
C ARG A 137 -12.71 0.39 9.37
N PRO A 138 -13.37 -0.58 10.02
CA PRO A 138 -14.51 -1.26 9.42
C PRO A 138 -15.61 -0.30 8.93
N GLU A 139 -15.85 0.82 9.61
CA GLU A 139 -16.84 1.82 9.18
C GLU A 139 -16.48 2.58 7.89
N ASP A 140 -15.22 2.54 7.44
CA ASP A 140 -14.81 3.13 6.17
C ASP A 140 -15.30 2.30 4.97
N PHE A 141 -15.66 1.03 5.19
CA PHE A 141 -16.13 0.12 4.16
C PHE A 141 -17.67 0.01 4.14
N GLY A 142 -18.22 -0.16 2.94
CA GLY A 142 -19.63 -0.48 2.73
C GLY A 142 -19.83 -1.44 1.57
N THR A 143 -21.00 -2.09 1.52
CA THR A 143 -21.42 -2.89 0.37
C THR A 143 -21.97 -1.97 -0.73
N LEU A 144 -21.78 -2.34 -2.00
CA LEU A 144 -22.51 -1.72 -3.09
C LEU A 144 -24.01 -2.01 -2.96
N GLN A 145 -24.86 -1.02 -3.19
CA GLN A 145 -26.32 -1.19 -3.33
C GLN A 145 -26.68 -1.67 -4.72
#